data_AF-A0A7K1SZW0-F1
#
_entry.id   AF-A0A7K1SZW0-F1
#
_cell.length_a   1.000
_cell.length_b   1.000
_cell.length_c   1.000
_cell.angle_alpha   90.00
_cell.angle_beta   90.00
_cell.angle_gamma   90.00
#
_symmetry.space_group_name_H-M   'P 1'
#
loop_
_entity.id
_entity.type
_entity.pdbx_description
1 polymer ?
#
loop_
_entity_poly.entity_id
_entity_poly.type
_entity_poly.pdbx_seq_one_letter_code
_entity_poly.pdbx_strand_id
1 'polypeptide(L)'
;MDNLNDLKAIWHSAKTDSLPTSVEMEQIIKKFRNQKLRNKWLTIVVSCLISVLMIVVLFIVPFKLLVTYLGGGLIATSSVLLAATNIKSLKRFYQLDDYSNLDFLAFIEQTRQNQIFYYKKTMVIIMLLCSVGLLLYLYELTYQHLFWFISTYAAILVYLLIMWFIVRPRSFKKGTEKLNATRQRLEKISNQLK
;
A
#
# COMPACT_ATOMS: atom_id res chain seq x y z
N MET A 1 42.57 3.73 -43.82
CA MET A 1 41.23 4.04 -43.26
C MET A 1 41.25 3.57 -41.82
N ASP A 2 41.41 4.51 -40.90
CA ASP A 2 41.81 4.25 -39.52
C ASP A 2 40.59 3.93 -38.65
N ASN A 3 40.17 2.66 -38.68
CA ASN A 3 39.09 2.13 -37.84
C ASN A 3 39.26 2.45 -36.35
N LEU A 4 40.50 2.65 -35.89
CA LEU A 4 40.84 2.96 -34.50
C LEU A 4 40.44 4.38 -34.07
N ASN A 5 40.53 5.36 -34.98
CA ASN A 5 40.10 6.73 -34.73
C ASN A 5 38.57 6.85 -34.74
N ASP A 6 37.92 6.04 -35.59
CA ASP A 6 36.46 5.97 -35.66
C ASP A 6 35.86 5.27 -34.42
N LEU A 7 36.50 4.19 -33.94
CA LEU A 7 36.11 3.54 -32.68
C LEU A 7 36.24 4.48 -31.48
N LYS A 8 37.29 5.30 -31.45
CA LYS A 8 37.54 6.30 -30.40
C LYS A 8 36.51 7.43 -30.44
N ALA A 9 36.09 7.87 -31.63
CA ALA A 9 35.02 8.84 -31.81
C ALA A 9 33.65 8.27 -31.41
N ILE A 10 33.37 7.00 -31.71
CA ILE A 10 32.17 6.28 -31.26
C ILE A 10 32.19 6.12 -29.73
N TRP A 11 33.33 5.79 -29.13
CA TRP A 11 33.50 5.66 -27.68
C TRP A 11 33.31 6.98 -26.92
N HIS A 12 33.79 8.10 -27.47
CA HIS A 12 33.57 9.43 -26.87
C HIS A 12 32.20 10.03 -27.19
N SER A 13 31.50 9.57 -28.24
CA SER A 13 30.12 9.99 -28.56
C SER A 13 29.05 9.13 -27.89
N ALA A 14 29.41 7.93 -27.41
CA ALA A 14 28.61 7.16 -26.47
C ALA A 14 28.52 7.94 -25.15
N LYS A 15 27.45 8.73 -25.01
CA LYS A 15 27.08 9.49 -23.79
C LYS A 15 26.89 8.56 -22.59
N THR A 16 27.99 8.17 -21.97
CA THR A 16 28.04 7.47 -20.69
C THR A 16 27.60 8.39 -19.52
N ASP A 17 27.60 9.70 -19.72
CA ASP A 17 27.08 10.71 -18.78
C ASP A 17 25.57 10.59 -18.45
N SER A 18 24.84 9.75 -19.20
CA SER A 18 23.41 9.52 -18.99
C SER A 18 23.07 8.19 -18.32
N LEU A 19 24.07 7.34 -18.08
CA LEU A 19 23.89 6.17 -17.23
C LEU A 19 24.08 6.62 -15.77
N PRO A 20 23.10 6.37 -14.88
CA PRO A 20 23.33 6.55 -13.46
C PRO A 20 24.54 5.71 -13.08
N THR A 21 25.54 6.32 -12.47
CA THR A 21 26.67 5.59 -11.89
C THR A 21 26.09 4.49 -10.98
N SER A 22 26.66 3.29 -10.97
CA SER A 22 26.15 2.14 -10.18
C SER A 22 25.74 2.53 -8.74
N VAL A 23 26.50 3.46 -8.15
CA VAL A 23 26.25 4.09 -6.85
C VAL A 23 24.97 4.95 -6.81
N GLU A 24 24.69 5.77 -7.82
CA GLU A 24 23.46 6.58 -7.89
C GLU A 24 22.21 5.72 -8.08
N MET A 25 22.33 4.65 -8.86
CA MET A 25 21.28 3.67 -9.05
C MET A 25 20.94 2.96 -7.73
N GLU A 26 21.97 2.53 -6.99
CA GLU A 26 21.84 1.91 -5.68
C GLU A 26 21.20 2.87 -4.65
N GLN A 27 21.58 4.15 -4.66
CA GLN A 27 21.00 5.17 -3.79
C GLN A 27 19.51 5.41 -4.09
N ILE A 28 19.11 5.45 -5.37
CA ILE A 28 17.71 5.59 -5.78
C ILE A 28 16.89 4.37 -5.29
N ILE A 29 17.43 3.16 -5.45
CA ILE A 29 16.80 1.92 -5.01
C ILE A 29 16.65 1.91 -3.48
N LYS A 30 17.72 2.21 -2.73
CA LYS A 30 17.72 2.30 -1.26
C LYS A 30 16.72 3.35 -0.76
N LYS A 31 16.66 4.52 -1.38
CA LYS A 31 15.71 5.59 -1.01
C LYS A 31 14.25 5.17 -1.26
N PHE A 32 13.97 4.58 -2.42
CA PHE A 32 12.64 4.05 -2.74
C PHE A 32 12.22 2.94 -1.78
N ARG A 33 13.14 2.02 -1.48
CA ARG A 33 12.95 0.93 -0.51
C ARG A 33 12.63 1.47 0.87
N ASN A 34 13.47 2.35 1.41
CA ASN A 34 13.29 2.91 2.76
C ASN A 34 11.98 3.70 2.86
N GLN A 35 11.61 4.47 1.83
CA GLN A 35 10.33 5.17 1.81
C GLN A 35 9.14 4.21 1.82
N LYS A 36 9.18 3.14 1.01
CA LYS A 36 8.12 2.12 1.00
C LYS A 36 8.06 1.32 2.30
N LEU A 37 9.21 0.95 2.86
CA LEU A 37 9.32 0.26 4.14
C LEU A 37 8.74 1.12 5.27
N ARG A 38 9.13 2.40 5.35
CA ARG A 38 8.60 3.34 6.36
C ARG A 38 7.09 3.48 6.27
N ASN A 39 6.54 3.67 5.07
CA ASN A 39 5.10 3.81 4.90
C ASN A 39 4.35 2.51 5.28
N LYS A 40 4.91 1.34 4.96
CA LYS A 40 4.33 0.04 5.36
C LYS A 40 4.39 -0.16 6.87
N TRP A 41 5.52 0.18 7.48
CA TRP A 41 5.71 0.07 8.92
C TRP A 41 4.75 0.99 9.69
N LEU A 42 4.60 2.25 9.27
CA LEU A 42 3.59 3.16 9.80
C LEU A 42 2.18 2.59 9.66
N THR A 43 1.83 2.00 8.51
CA THR A 43 0.51 1.39 8.30
C THR A 43 0.27 0.25 9.30
N ILE A 44 1.27 -0.59 9.55
CA ILE A 44 1.20 -1.70 10.51
C ILE A 44 0.98 -1.17 11.93
N VAL A 45 1.81 -0.22 12.36
CA VAL A 45 1.73 0.36 13.71
C VAL A 45 0.36 1.00 13.95
N VAL A 46 -0.11 1.82 13.01
CA VAL A 46 -1.43 2.47 13.12
C VAL A 46 -2.56 1.44 13.15
N SER A 47 -2.48 0.39 12.32
CA SER A 47 -3.51 -0.66 12.28
C SER A 47 -3.54 -1.48 13.57
N CYS A 48 -2.38 -1.82 14.14
CA CYS A 48 -2.28 -2.46 15.45
C CYS A 48 -2.83 -1.56 16.56
N LEU A 49 -2.48 -0.27 16.55
CA LEU A 49 -2.98 0.69 17.53
C LEU A 49 -4.51 0.79 17.50
N ILE A 50 -5.11 0.94 16.31
CA ILE A 50 -6.57 0.98 16.14
C ILE A 50 -7.21 -0.32 16.65
N SER A 51 -6.63 -1.47 16.33
CA SER A 51 -7.15 -2.75 16.79
C SER A 51 -7.11 -2.87 18.32
N VAL A 52 -6.00 -2.50 18.95
CA VAL A 52 -5.85 -2.55 20.41
C VAL A 52 -6.82 -1.58 21.08
N LEU A 53 -6.91 -0.34 20.58
CA LEU A 53 -7.86 0.65 21.09
C LEU A 53 -9.30 0.14 21.00
N MET A 54 -9.67 -0.46 19.87
CA MET A 54 -11.01 -1.02 19.69
C MET A 54 -11.29 -2.13 20.70
N ILE A 55 -10.33 -3.04 20.93
CA ILE A 55 -10.47 -4.11 21.92
C ILE A 55 -10.59 -3.53 23.33
N VAL A 56 -9.74 -2.58 23.70
CA VAL A 56 -9.77 -1.92 25.01
C VAL A 56 -11.13 -1.25 25.26
N VAL A 57 -11.68 -0.54 24.27
CA VAL A 57 -13.01 0.08 24.38
C VAL A 57 -14.09 -0.97 24.62
N LEU A 58 -14.06 -2.11 23.93
CA LEU A 58 -15.02 -3.20 24.15
C LEU A 58 -14.91 -3.83 25.54
N PHE A 59 -13.73 -3.81 26.18
CA PHE A 59 -13.55 -4.33 27.53
C PHE A 59 -13.93 -3.34 28.63
N ILE A 60 -13.67 -2.04 28.42
CA ILE A 60 -13.94 -0.99 29.41
C ILE A 60 -15.42 -0.59 29.42
N VAL A 61 -16.04 -0.50 28.23
CA VAL A 61 -17.42 0.00 28.11
C VAL A 61 -18.39 -1.17 28.17
N PRO A 62 -19.31 -1.21 29.16
CA PRO A 62 -20.29 -2.28 29.28
C PRO A 62 -21.44 -2.07 28.29
N PHE A 63 -21.21 -2.46 27.03
CA PHE A 63 -22.26 -2.47 26.00
C PHE A 63 -23.33 -3.52 26.34
N LYS A 64 -24.60 -3.15 26.14
CA LYS A 64 -25.76 -4.01 26.39
C LYS A 64 -26.10 -4.87 25.17
N LEU A 65 -25.78 -4.41 23.96
CA LEU A 65 -26.12 -5.13 22.72
C LEU A 65 -24.93 -5.94 22.20
N LEU A 66 -25.18 -7.22 21.90
CA LEU A 66 -24.21 -8.10 21.24
C LEU A 66 -23.77 -7.56 19.87
N VAL A 67 -24.64 -6.80 19.21
CA VAL A 67 -24.36 -6.16 17.90
C VAL A 67 -23.13 -5.26 17.96
N THR A 68 -22.92 -4.54 19.07
CA THR A 68 -21.78 -3.63 19.26
C THR A 68 -20.47 -4.38 19.41
N TYR A 69 -20.48 -5.49 20.14
CA TYR A 69 -19.32 -6.38 20.25
C TYR A 69 -18.97 -7.02 18.89
N LEU A 70 -19.97 -7.45 18.12
CA LEU A 70 -19.75 -7.96 16.76
C LEU A 70 -19.20 -6.88 15.83
N GLY A 71 -19.74 -5.67 15.89
CA GLY A 71 -19.28 -4.53 15.11
C GLY A 71 -17.84 -4.13 15.42
N GLY A 72 -17.52 -3.97 16.71
CA GLY A 72 -16.17 -3.68 17.16
C GLY A 72 -15.17 -4.81 16.86
N GLY A 73 -15.61 -6.07 16.99
CA GLY A 73 -14.83 -7.25 16.62
C GLY A 73 -14.50 -7.27 15.12
N LEU A 74 -15.45 -6.91 14.26
CA LEU A 74 -15.23 -6.76 12.81
C LEU A 74 -14.21 -5.66 12.49
N ILE A 75 -14.30 -4.50 13.15
CA ILE A 75 -13.33 -3.40 12.99
C ILE A 75 -11.93 -3.85 13.42
N ALA A 76 -11.80 -4.47 14.59
CA ALA A 76 -10.53 -4.99 15.10
C ALA A 76 -9.94 -6.05 14.13
N THR A 77 -10.76 -7.00 13.70
CA THR A 77 -10.35 -8.05 12.75
C THR A 77 -9.89 -7.46 11.42
N SER A 78 -10.61 -6.48 10.88
CA SER A 78 -10.23 -5.80 9.63
C SER A 78 -8.87 -5.09 9.76
N SER A 79 -8.60 -4.50 10.93
CA SER A 79 -7.34 -3.82 11.24
C SER A 79 -6.18 -4.82 11.38
N VAL A 80 -6.41 -5.97 12.02
CA VAL A 80 -5.43 -7.06 12.10
C VAL A 80 -5.11 -7.63 10.70
N LEU A 81 -6.12 -7.86 9.86
CA LEU A 81 -5.91 -8.30 8.47
C LEU A 81 -5.09 -7.28 7.68
N LEU A 82 -5.35 -5.98 7.86
CA LEU A 82 -4.57 -4.92 7.25
C LEU A 82 -3.10 -4.93 7.72
N ALA A 83 -2.85 -5.12 9.02
CA ALA A 83 -1.51 -5.26 9.55
C ALA A 83 -0.80 -6.51 9.00
N ALA A 84 -1.43 -7.68 9.05
CA ALA A 84 -0.87 -8.95 8.61
C ALA A 84 -0.48 -8.93 7.13
N THR A 85 -1.33 -8.38 6.27
CA THR A 85 -1.05 -8.24 4.83
C THR A 85 0.12 -7.30 4.56
N ASN A 86 0.25 -6.22 5.33
CA ASN A 86 1.40 -5.32 5.24
C ASN A 86 2.68 -5.94 5.80
N ILE A 87 2.62 -6.72 6.90
CA ILE A 87 3.78 -7.47 7.44
C ILE A 87 4.30 -8.48 6.42
N LYS A 88 3.41 -9.29 5.82
CA LYS A 88 3.79 -10.25 4.77
C LYS A 88 4.46 -9.54 3.60
N SER A 89 3.92 -8.38 3.20
CA SER A 89 4.54 -7.57 2.16
C SER A 89 5.90 -6.99 2.61
N LEU A 90 6.03 -6.55 3.87
CA LEU A 90 7.25 -5.97 4.43
C LEU A 90 8.39 -6.99 4.45
N LYS A 91 8.12 -8.23 4.91
CA LYS A 91 9.08 -9.34 4.90
C LYS A 91 9.69 -9.56 3.52
N ARG A 92 8.86 -9.49 2.47
CA ARG A 92 9.30 -9.62 1.07
C ARG A 92 10.22 -8.48 0.61
N PHE A 93 10.07 -7.26 1.15
CA PHE A 93 10.97 -6.14 0.86
C PHE A 93 12.28 -6.17 1.66
N TYR A 94 12.31 -6.88 2.79
CA TYR A 94 13.54 -7.10 3.56
C TYR A 94 14.44 -8.19 2.97
N GLN A 95 13.85 -9.19 2.30
CA GLN A 95 14.60 -10.26 1.62
C GLN A 95 15.26 -9.81 0.30
N LEU A 96 15.40 -8.50 0.07
CA LEU A 96 15.79 -7.91 -1.21
C LEU A 96 17.28 -7.56 -1.34
N ASP A 97 18.11 -7.85 -0.35
CA ASP A 97 19.44 -7.26 -0.23
C ASP A 97 20.47 -7.70 -1.29
N ASP A 98 20.18 -8.70 -2.14
CA ASP A 98 21.21 -9.35 -2.98
C ASP A 98 20.80 -9.65 -4.44
N TYR A 99 19.85 -8.90 -5.00
CA TYR A 99 19.33 -9.19 -6.33
C TYR A 99 20.12 -8.52 -7.47
N SER A 100 20.44 -9.31 -8.51
CA SER A 100 20.92 -8.81 -9.80
C SER A 100 19.86 -7.92 -10.48
N ASN A 101 20.27 -7.05 -11.41
CA ASN A 101 19.38 -6.12 -12.12
C ASN A 101 18.17 -6.81 -12.77
N LEU A 102 18.37 -8.04 -13.30
CA LEU A 102 17.30 -8.85 -13.89
C LEU A 102 16.32 -9.39 -12.83
N ASP A 103 16.83 -9.81 -11.68
CA ASP A 103 16.00 -10.29 -10.58
C ASP A 103 15.19 -9.16 -9.94
N PHE A 104 15.74 -7.95 -9.91
CA PHE A 104 15.00 -6.77 -9.45
C PHE A 104 13.85 -6.42 -10.41
N LEU A 105 14.06 -6.54 -11.73
CA LEU A 105 12.97 -6.39 -12.71
C LEU A 105 11.85 -7.41 -12.48
N ALA A 106 12.20 -8.69 -12.27
CA ALA A 106 11.23 -9.73 -11.93
C ALA A 106 10.50 -9.43 -10.61
N PHE A 107 11.21 -8.93 -9.60
CA PHE A 107 10.64 -8.51 -8.33
C PHE A 107 9.61 -7.37 -8.48
N ILE A 108 9.91 -6.37 -9.32
CA ILE A 108 9.01 -5.24 -9.60
C ILE A 108 7.73 -5.74 -10.29
N GLU A 109 7.84 -6.63 -11.27
CA GLU A 109 6.68 -7.21 -11.95
C GLU A 109 5.80 -8.03 -11.00
N GLN A 110 6.40 -8.90 -10.18
CA GLN A 110 5.66 -9.66 -9.16
C GLN A 110 5.04 -8.72 -8.11
N THR A 111 5.69 -7.60 -7.77
CA THR A 111 5.12 -6.56 -6.89
C THR A 111 3.89 -5.90 -7.51
N ARG A 112 3.88 -5.68 -8.83
CA ARG A 112 2.71 -5.16 -9.56
C ARG A 112 1.53 -6.11 -9.45
N GLN A 113 1.75 -7.39 -9.72
CA GLN A 113 0.70 -8.41 -9.65
C GLN A 113 0.11 -8.51 -8.24
N ASN A 114 0.97 -8.53 -7.21
CA ASN A 114 0.56 -8.54 -5.81
C ASN A 114 -0.23 -7.27 -5.43
N GLN A 115 0.17 -6.09 -5.92
CA GLN A 115 -0.53 -4.83 -5.67
C GLN A 115 -1.92 -4.82 -6.32
N ILE A 116 -2.06 -5.36 -7.54
CA ILE A 116 -3.35 -5.51 -8.22
C ILE A 116 -4.23 -6.49 -7.45
N PHE A 117 -3.69 -7.64 -7.05
CA PHE A 117 -4.43 -8.63 -6.27
C PHE A 117 -4.92 -8.05 -4.94
N TYR A 118 -4.03 -7.40 -4.20
CA TYR A 118 -4.35 -6.72 -2.95
C TYR A 118 -5.49 -5.72 -3.14
N TYR A 119 -5.42 -4.87 -4.16
CA TYR A 119 -6.41 -3.83 -4.37
C TYR A 119 -7.76 -4.37 -4.87
N LYS A 120 -7.76 -5.41 -5.71
CA LYS A 120 -8.99 -6.00 -6.26
C LYS A 120 -9.71 -6.92 -5.26
N LYS A 121 -8.97 -7.65 -4.43
CA LYS A 121 -9.53 -8.68 -3.52
C LYS A 121 -9.39 -8.25 -2.06
N THR A 122 -8.18 -8.16 -1.55
CA THR A 122 -7.90 -7.99 -0.12
C THR A 122 -8.44 -6.68 0.44
N MET A 123 -8.20 -5.56 -0.25
CA MET A 123 -8.65 -4.24 0.17
C MET A 123 -10.18 -4.12 0.16
N VAL A 124 -10.86 -4.79 -0.78
CA VAL A 124 -12.32 -4.84 -0.83
C VAL A 124 -12.87 -5.54 0.40
N ILE A 125 -12.31 -6.70 0.74
CA ILE A 125 -12.73 -7.48 1.90
C ILE A 125 -12.51 -6.69 3.19
N ILE A 126 -11.31 -6.13 3.39
CA ILE A 126 -10.98 -5.31 4.57
C ILE A 126 -11.95 -4.13 4.69
N MET A 127 -12.21 -3.43 3.58
CA MET A 127 -13.08 -2.26 3.59
C MET A 127 -14.54 -2.63 3.84
N LEU A 128 -15.04 -3.75 3.30
CA LEU A 128 -16.37 -4.26 3.61
C LEU A 128 -16.50 -4.62 5.09
N LEU A 129 -15.56 -5.38 5.64
CA LEU A 129 -15.56 -5.76 7.07
C LEU A 129 -15.56 -4.52 7.97
N CYS A 130 -14.73 -3.53 7.66
CA CYS A 130 -14.68 -2.28 8.42
C CYS A 130 -15.97 -1.46 8.27
N SER A 131 -16.58 -1.43 7.07
CA SER A 131 -17.83 -0.71 6.81
C SER A 131 -18.99 -1.31 7.58
N VAL A 132 -19.16 -2.63 7.50
CA VAL A 132 -20.19 -3.36 8.24
C VAL A 132 -19.94 -3.25 9.74
N GLY A 133 -18.70 -3.43 10.18
CA GLY A 133 -18.31 -3.28 11.58
C GLY A 133 -18.66 -1.90 12.14
N LEU A 134 -18.40 -0.83 11.39
CA LEU A 134 -18.72 0.55 11.78
C LEU A 134 -20.23 0.78 11.90
N LEU A 135 -21.03 0.28 10.96
CA LEU A 135 -22.48 0.39 10.98
C LEU A 135 -23.10 -0.37 12.17
N LEU A 136 -22.56 -1.54 12.52
CA LEU A 136 -23.02 -2.31 13.68
C LEU A 136 -22.58 -1.67 15.00
N TYR A 137 -21.34 -1.18 15.07
CA TYR A 137 -20.79 -0.57 16.28
C TYR A 137 -21.56 0.70 16.71
N LEU A 138 -21.99 1.51 15.74
CA LEU A 138 -22.69 2.77 16.02
C LEU A 138 -24.19 2.62 16.27
N TYR A 139 -24.73 1.41 16.11
CA TYR A 139 -26.15 1.14 16.30
C TYR A 139 -26.59 1.42 17.74
N GLU A 140 -25.90 0.84 18.72
CA GLU A 140 -26.26 0.98 20.14
C GLU A 140 -26.15 2.44 20.62
N LEU A 141 -25.20 3.20 20.07
CA LEU A 141 -24.99 4.59 20.45
C LEU A 141 -26.12 5.52 19.97
N THR A 142 -26.84 5.11 18.91
CA THR A 142 -27.76 6.00 18.21
C THR A 142 -29.22 5.54 18.27
N TYR A 143 -29.50 4.28 18.61
CA TYR A 143 -30.87 3.74 18.57
C TYR A 143 -31.84 4.46 19.50
N GLN A 144 -31.34 5.09 20.58
CA GLN A 144 -32.18 5.75 21.59
C GLN A 144 -32.78 7.07 21.10
N HIS A 145 -32.17 7.71 20.09
CA HIS A 145 -32.60 9.01 19.59
C HIS A 145 -32.70 9.00 18.07
N LEU A 146 -33.93 9.05 17.54
CA LEU A 146 -34.21 8.95 16.11
C LEU A 146 -33.46 9.99 15.27
N PHE A 147 -33.35 11.23 15.75
CA PHE A 147 -32.62 12.30 15.06
C PHE A 147 -31.12 11.98 14.95
N TRP A 148 -30.51 11.53 16.05
CA TRP A 148 -29.10 11.12 16.08
C TRP A 148 -28.85 9.88 15.21
N PHE A 149 -29.77 8.93 15.20
CA PHE A 149 -29.73 7.78 14.32
C PHE A 149 -29.67 8.18 12.85
N ILE A 150 -30.63 8.98 12.39
CA ILE A 150 -30.70 9.40 10.97
C ILE A 150 -29.46 10.21 10.59
N SER A 151 -29.08 11.20 11.41
CA SER A 151 -27.92 12.06 11.14
C SER A 151 -26.61 11.27 11.06
N THR A 152 -26.37 10.38 12.03
CA THR A 152 -25.13 9.59 12.12
C THR A 152 -25.03 8.59 10.98
N TYR A 153 -26.09 7.84 10.68
CA TYR A 153 -26.08 6.88 9.57
C TYR A 153 -25.99 7.56 8.20
N ALA A 154 -26.63 8.71 8.00
CA ALA A 154 -26.46 9.49 6.78
C ALA A 154 -25.01 9.94 6.60
N ALA A 155 -24.38 10.47 7.65
CA ALA A 155 -22.99 10.89 7.62
C ALA A 155 -22.03 9.71 7.33
N ILE A 156 -22.25 8.55 7.98
CA ILE A 156 -21.45 7.34 7.74
C ILE A 156 -21.62 6.84 6.32
N LEU A 157 -22.85 6.81 5.78
CA LEU A 157 -23.09 6.37 4.41
C LEU A 157 -22.36 7.27 3.41
N VAL A 158 -22.43 8.59 3.58
CA VAL A 158 -21.67 9.54 2.76
C VAL A 158 -20.17 9.29 2.88
N TYR A 159 -19.66 9.10 4.10
CA TYR A 159 -18.25 8.79 4.35
C TYR A 159 -17.81 7.49 3.64
N LEU A 160 -18.61 6.42 3.74
CA LEU A 160 -18.35 5.15 3.07
C LEU A 160 -18.37 5.30 1.55
N LEU A 161 -19.34 6.03 0.99
CA LEU A 161 -19.41 6.31 -0.44
C LEU A 161 -18.15 7.05 -0.92
N ILE A 162 -17.71 8.07 -0.20
CA ILE A 162 -16.47 8.80 -0.52
C ILE A 162 -15.26 7.86 -0.47
N MET A 163 -15.18 7.00 0.54
CA MET A 163 -14.08 6.04 0.67
C MET A 163 -14.07 5.03 -0.49
N TRP A 164 -15.24 4.51 -0.88
CA TRP A 164 -15.39 3.54 -1.96
C TRP A 164 -15.14 4.13 -3.36
N PHE A 165 -15.73 5.27 -3.68
CA PHE A 165 -15.76 5.82 -5.03
C PHE A 165 -14.64 6.82 -5.32
N ILE A 166 -14.08 7.48 -4.31
CA ILE A 166 -13.10 8.54 -4.51
C ILE A 166 -11.72 8.09 -4.02
N VAL A 167 -11.61 7.73 -2.74
CA VAL A 167 -10.33 7.45 -2.10
C VAL A 167 -9.69 6.19 -2.65
N ARG A 168 -10.49 5.12 -2.78
CA ARG A 168 -10.04 3.83 -3.31
C ARG A 168 -9.43 3.96 -4.73
N PRO A 169 -10.16 4.40 -5.78
CA PRO A 169 -9.62 4.43 -7.14
C PRO A 169 -8.45 5.41 -7.29
N ARG A 170 -8.47 6.54 -6.57
CA ARG A 170 -7.33 7.48 -6.57
C ARG A 170 -6.07 6.84 -5.97
N SER A 171 -6.21 6.07 -4.90
CA SER A 171 -5.08 5.37 -4.27
C SER A 171 -4.48 4.32 -5.18
N PHE A 172 -5.32 3.58 -5.92
CA PHE A 172 -4.85 2.62 -6.92
C PHE A 172 -4.14 3.27 -8.10
N LYS A 173 -4.70 4.35 -8.64
CA LYS A 173 -4.11 5.10 -9.76
C LYS A 173 -2.72 5.61 -9.39
N LYS A 174 -2.60 6.31 -8.25
CA LYS A 174 -1.31 6.79 -7.73
C LYS A 174 -0.31 5.66 -7.48
N GLY A 175 -0.78 4.53 -6.96
CA GLY A 175 0.07 3.36 -6.71
C GLY A 175 0.58 2.72 -8.00
N THR A 176 -0.25 2.67 -9.04
CA THR A 176 0.08 2.09 -10.35
C THR A 176 1.01 3.00 -11.15
N GLU A 177 0.75 4.31 -11.15
CA GLU A 177 1.61 5.31 -11.81
C GLU A 177 3.04 5.28 -11.29
N LYS A 178 3.23 5.26 -9.96
CA LYS A 178 4.57 5.18 -9.35
C LYS A 178 5.30 3.89 -9.75
N LEU A 179 4.57 2.78 -9.84
CA LEU A 179 5.16 1.50 -10.18
C LEU A 179 5.55 1.44 -11.67
N ASN A 180 4.68 1.94 -12.55
CA ASN A 180 4.96 2.05 -13.98
C ASN A 180 6.14 2.99 -14.26
N ALA A 181 6.23 4.12 -13.56
CA ALA A 181 7.37 5.03 -13.67
C ALA A 181 8.69 4.36 -13.23
N THR A 182 8.65 3.53 -12.18
CA THR A 182 9.82 2.77 -11.73
C THR A 182 10.23 1.72 -12.77
N ARG A 183 9.26 1.00 -13.35
CA ARG A 183 9.50 0.02 -14.43
C ARG A 183 10.12 0.68 -15.66
N GLN A 184 9.57 1.79 -16.15
CA GLN A 184 10.09 2.48 -17.33
C GLN A 184 11.52 2.97 -17.14
N ARG A 185 11.88 3.44 -15.93
CA ARG A 185 13.27 3.81 -15.62
C ARG A 185 14.20 2.61 -15.71
N LEU A 186 13.79 1.47 -15.16
CA LEU A 186 14.60 0.25 -15.23
C LEU A 186 14.71 -0.35 -16.64
N GLU A 187 13.64 -0.34 -17.43
CA GLU A 187 13.68 -0.82 -18.83
C GLU A 187 14.63 0.04 -19.66
N LYS A 188 14.61 1.37 -19.47
CA LYS A 188 15.57 2.27 -20.14
C LYS A 188 17.01 1.95 -19.77
N ILE A 189 17.30 1.75 -18.49
CA ILE A 189 18.63 1.38 -18.01
C ILE A 189 19.07 0.02 -18.58
N SER A 190 18.19 -0.99 -18.54
CA SER A 190 18.51 -2.32 -19.06
C SER A 190 18.75 -2.33 -20.57
N ASN A 191 18.03 -1.51 -21.33
CA ASN A 191 18.22 -1.38 -22.78
C ASN A 191 19.47 -0.56 -23.14
N GLN A 192 19.99 0.27 -22.22
CA GLN A 192 21.26 0.98 -22.39
C GLN A 192 22.48 0.10 -22.06
N LEU A 193 22.29 -0.98 -21.29
CA LEU A 193 23.30 -1.96 -20.90
C LEU A 193 23.40 -3.15 -21.89
N LYS A 194 22.55 -3.17 -22.92
CA LYS A 194 22.45 -4.23 -23.93
C LYS A 194 22.97 -3.71 -25.26
#